data_AF-A0A7S1ZCA0-F1
#
_entry.id   AF-A0A7S1ZCA0-F1
#
_cell.length_a   1.000
_cell.length_b   1.000
_cell.length_c   1.000
_cell.angle_alpha   90.00
_cell.angle_beta   90.00
_cell.angle_gamma   90.00
#
_symmetry.space_group_name_H-M   'P 1'
#
loop_
_entity.id
_entity.type
_entity.pdbx_description
1 polymer ?
#
loop_
_entity_poly.entity_id
_entity_poly.type
_entity_poly.pdbx_seq_one_letter_code
_entity_poly.pdbx_strand_id
1 'polypeptide(L)'
;MSDYVAKRFAGKPLRQPPYSFRDVPRCERDLSKSTLQEVKERDHFTDAIAEMVLLCNEATRRQNVRQNSKQSSKPLSLEYIADRIDVDDPIFGYFVRTASPPEDKNRFHDPNNSAAKWKEGMLQGFAVVTTFTNWQRTFRWDSMHEAATSYDDDKLSEQIVSGERLYDQDGSLSEALEATVRCGDPWNEG
;
A
#
# COMPACT_ATOMS: atom_id res chain seq x y z
N MET A 1 -5.42 38.56 -14.78
CA MET A 1 -5.78 37.20 -14.33
C MET A 1 -4.96 36.24 -15.16
N SER A 2 -3.98 35.58 -14.54
CA SER A 2 -3.13 34.57 -15.18
C SER A 2 -3.81 33.23 -14.98
N ASP A 3 -4.25 32.59 -16.06
CA ASP A 3 -4.78 31.23 -16.02
C ASP A 3 -3.66 30.27 -15.59
N TYR A 4 -3.74 29.77 -14.35
CA TYR A 4 -2.90 28.66 -13.90
C TYR A 4 -3.49 27.37 -14.48
N VAL A 5 -3.02 27.00 -15.66
CA VAL A 5 -3.26 25.66 -16.21
C VAL A 5 -2.36 24.70 -15.45
N ALA A 6 -2.95 23.80 -14.64
CA ALA A 6 -2.26 22.67 -14.04
C ALA A 6 -1.58 21.85 -15.15
N LYS A 7 -0.28 22.05 -15.34
CA LYS A 7 0.53 21.26 -16.26
C LYS A 7 0.89 19.99 -15.51
N ARG A 8 0.22 18.87 -15.82
CA ARG A 8 0.75 17.54 -15.50
C ARG A 8 2.11 17.44 -16.18
N PHE A 9 3.18 17.65 -15.42
CA PHE A 9 4.52 17.43 -15.92
C PHE A 9 4.60 15.97 -16.36
N ALA A 10 5.08 15.73 -17.58
CA ALA A 10 5.36 14.37 -18.04
C ALA A 10 6.43 13.80 -17.09
N GLY A 11 6.00 12.99 -16.13
CA GLY A 11 6.88 12.38 -15.14
C GLY A 11 7.99 11.58 -15.82
N LYS A 12 9.11 11.38 -15.11
CA LYS A 12 10.20 10.51 -15.59
C LYS A 12 9.60 9.17 -16.03
N PRO A 13 10.06 8.57 -17.15
CA PRO A 13 9.62 7.24 -17.55
C PRO A 13 9.77 6.25 -16.39
N LEU A 14 8.72 5.49 -16.10
CA LEU A 14 8.74 4.53 -15.01
C LEU A 14 9.81 3.47 -15.23
N ARG A 15 10.64 3.24 -14.21
CA ARG A 15 11.68 2.22 -14.27
C ARG A 15 11.06 0.84 -14.15
N GLN A 16 11.06 0.08 -15.24
CA GLN A 16 10.55 -1.29 -15.24
C GLN A 16 11.47 -2.21 -14.41
N PRO A 17 10.92 -3.04 -13.52
CA PRO A 17 11.73 -3.96 -12.74
C PRO A 17 12.33 -5.06 -13.62
N PRO A 18 13.59 -5.47 -13.37
CA PRO A 18 14.29 -6.50 -14.16
C PRO A 18 13.91 -7.94 -13.75
N TYR A 19 12.70 -8.13 -13.23
CA TYR A 19 12.19 -9.40 -12.73
C TYR A 19 10.66 -9.48 -12.83
N SER A 20 10.14 -10.71 -12.84
CA SER A 20 8.71 -10.98 -12.84
C SER A 20 8.18 -11.05 -11.40
N PHE A 21 7.06 -10.38 -11.13
CA PHE A 21 6.40 -10.47 -9.82
C PHE A 21 5.82 -11.85 -9.51
N ARG A 22 5.62 -12.69 -10.52
CA ARG A 22 5.26 -14.10 -10.31
C ARG A 22 6.36 -14.89 -9.60
N ASP A 23 7.61 -14.49 -9.79
CA ASP A 23 8.79 -15.15 -9.22
C ASP A 23 9.16 -14.61 -7.82
N VAL A 24 8.46 -13.57 -7.34
CA VAL A 24 8.72 -12.95 -6.05
C VAL A 24 8.21 -13.86 -4.92
N PRO A 25 9.05 -14.30 -3.97
CA PRO A 25 8.62 -15.09 -2.83
C PRO A 25 7.58 -14.37 -2.00
N ARG A 26 6.72 -15.14 -1.33
CA ARG A 26 5.91 -14.57 -0.25
C ARG A 26 6.84 -14.06 0.86
N CYS A 27 6.49 -12.91 1.42
CA CYS A 27 7.11 -12.42 2.65
C CYS A 27 6.64 -13.29 3.81
N GLU A 28 7.58 -13.76 4.64
CA GLU A 28 7.24 -14.44 5.89
C GLU A 28 6.80 -13.41 6.94
N ARG A 29 5.90 -13.81 7.84
CA ARG A 29 5.31 -12.88 8.82
C ARG A 29 6.33 -12.27 9.77
N ASP A 30 7.41 -13.00 10.03
CA ASP A 30 8.52 -12.59 10.90
C ASP A 30 9.64 -11.85 10.14
N LEU A 31 9.48 -11.63 8.83
CA LEU A 31 10.46 -11.03 7.94
C LEU A 31 11.82 -11.77 7.87
N SER A 32 11.91 -13.02 8.35
CA SER A 32 13.18 -13.77 8.50
C SER A 32 14.00 -13.92 7.22
N LYS A 33 13.37 -13.84 6.04
CA LYS A 33 14.01 -13.98 4.71
C LYS A 33 13.96 -12.68 3.90
N SER A 34 13.68 -11.58 4.58
CA SER A 34 13.44 -10.28 3.98
C SER A 34 14.30 -9.22 4.66
N THR A 35 14.66 -8.19 3.90
CA THR A 35 15.30 -6.99 4.40
C THR A 35 14.27 -5.87 4.41
N LEU A 36 14.18 -5.16 5.53
CA LEU A 36 13.40 -3.93 5.65
C LEU A 36 14.30 -2.74 5.30
N GLN A 37 13.96 -2.03 4.23
CA GLN A 37 14.64 -0.82 3.78
C GLN A 37 13.79 0.39 4.14
N GLU A 38 14.30 1.27 4.99
CA GLU A 38 13.67 2.56 5.28
C GLU A 38 13.83 3.51 4.08
N VAL A 39 12.75 4.24 3.75
CA VAL A 39 12.70 5.19 2.64
C VAL A 39 12.20 6.53 3.15
N LYS A 40 13.03 7.57 3.05
CA LYS A 40 12.71 8.94 3.51
C LYS A 40 12.59 9.96 2.39
N GLU A 41 13.07 9.60 1.20
CA GLU A 41 13.13 10.51 0.06
C GLU A 41 12.09 10.11 -0.98
N ARG A 42 11.29 11.08 -1.42
CA ARG A 42 10.22 10.90 -2.41
C ARG A 42 10.72 10.25 -3.70
N ASP A 43 11.91 10.61 -4.15
CA ASP A 43 12.52 10.07 -5.39
C ASP A 43 12.66 8.54 -5.36
N HIS A 44 12.96 7.95 -4.20
CA HIS A 44 13.04 6.50 -4.07
C HIS A 44 11.68 5.81 -4.20
N PHE A 45 10.59 6.47 -3.77
CA PHE A 45 9.23 5.99 -4.05
C PHE A 45 8.88 6.16 -5.52
N THR A 46 9.18 7.32 -6.12
CA THR A 46 8.96 7.62 -7.54
C THR A 46 9.62 6.57 -8.44
N ASP A 47 10.88 6.22 -8.17
CA ASP A 47 11.63 5.22 -8.92
C ASP A 47 11.05 3.80 -8.77
N ALA A 48 10.31 3.53 -7.69
CA ALA A 48 9.73 2.23 -7.36
C ALA A 48 8.25 2.09 -7.77
N ILE A 49 7.60 3.12 -8.31
CA ILE A 49 6.15 3.09 -8.65
C ILE A 49 5.78 1.87 -9.50
N ALA A 50 6.58 1.53 -10.52
CA ALA A 50 6.32 0.36 -11.34
C ALA A 50 6.39 -0.96 -10.55
N GLU A 51 7.36 -1.09 -9.64
CA GLU A 51 7.46 -2.23 -8.73
C GLU A 51 6.23 -2.31 -7.81
N MET A 52 5.78 -1.17 -7.25
CA MET A 52 4.63 -1.11 -6.34
C MET A 52 3.34 -1.55 -7.03
N VAL A 53 3.07 -1.05 -8.24
CA VAL A 53 1.89 -1.42 -9.05
C VAL A 53 1.91 -2.91 -9.38
N LEU A 54 3.05 -3.43 -9.84
CA LEU A 54 3.18 -4.84 -10.22
C LEU A 54 3.04 -5.76 -8.99
N LEU A 55 3.50 -5.33 -7.82
CA LEU A 55 3.27 -6.03 -6.57
C LEU A 55 1.78 -6.10 -6.23
N CYS A 56 1.05 -4.99 -6.30
CA CYS A 56 -0.39 -4.95 -6.06
C CYS A 56 -1.15 -5.89 -7.00
N ASN A 57 -0.80 -5.88 -8.30
CA ASN A 57 -1.37 -6.80 -9.29
C ASN A 57 -1.15 -8.27 -8.93
N GLU A 58 0.07 -8.62 -8.53
CA GLU A 58 0.41 -9.99 -8.11
C GLU A 58 -0.28 -10.39 -6.80
N ALA A 59 -0.41 -9.47 -5.84
CA ALA A 59 -1.13 -9.70 -4.59
C ALA A 59 -2.61 -10.03 -4.85
N THR A 60 -3.28 -9.22 -5.68
CA THR A 60 -4.66 -9.47 -6.14
C THR A 60 -4.77 -10.81 -6.86
N ARG A 61 -3.83 -11.14 -7.77
CA ARG A 61 -3.82 -12.43 -8.47
C ARG A 61 -3.73 -13.61 -7.49
N ARG A 62 -2.82 -13.54 -6.50
CA ARG A 62 -2.65 -14.58 -5.47
C ARG A 62 -3.89 -14.73 -4.60
N GLN A 63 -4.54 -13.62 -4.26
CA GLN A 63 -5.78 -13.63 -3.50
C GLN A 63 -6.92 -14.31 -4.26
N ASN A 64 -7.11 -13.97 -5.54
CA ASN A 64 -8.15 -14.58 -6.38
C ASN A 64 -7.98 -16.09 -6.51
N VAL A 65 -6.73 -16.56 -6.70
CA VAL A 65 -6.44 -18.00 -6.73
C VAL A 65 -6.77 -18.66 -5.39
N ARG A 66 -6.45 -18.01 -4.26
CA ARG A 66 -6.74 -18.53 -2.92
C ARG A 66 -8.23 -18.61 -2.61
N GLN A 67 -9.00 -17.60 -3.03
CA GLN A 67 -10.44 -17.51 -2.75
C GLN A 67 -11.29 -18.24 -3.79
N ASN A 68 -10.69 -18.75 -4.86
CA ASN A 68 -11.39 -19.28 -6.03
C ASN A 68 -12.50 -18.32 -6.53
N SER A 69 -12.31 -17.02 -6.30
CA SER A 69 -13.33 -15.99 -6.54
C SER A 69 -13.07 -15.36 -7.91
N LYS A 70 -14.15 -15.18 -8.67
CA LYS A 70 -14.14 -14.35 -9.89
C LYS A 70 -14.37 -12.87 -9.59
N GLN A 71 -14.82 -12.55 -8.37
CA GLN A 71 -14.97 -11.20 -7.87
C GLN A 71 -13.64 -10.76 -7.25
N SER A 72 -12.81 -10.16 -8.09
CA SER A 72 -11.57 -9.50 -7.69
C SER A 72 -11.88 -8.04 -7.43
N SER A 73 -11.44 -7.51 -6.29
CA SER A 73 -11.21 -6.06 -6.21
C SER A 73 -10.15 -5.69 -7.24
N LYS A 74 -10.28 -4.51 -7.86
CA LYS A 74 -9.26 -4.03 -8.78
C LYS A 74 -8.00 -3.72 -7.95
N PRO A 75 -6.80 -4.09 -8.42
CA PRO A 75 -5.57 -3.68 -7.77
C PRO A 75 -5.47 -2.15 -7.76
N LEU A 76 -4.66 -1.63 -6.84
CA LEU A 76 -4.41 -0.21 -6.70
C LEU A 76 -3.87 0.37 -8.02
N SER A 77 -4.45 1.49 -8.49
CA SER A 77 -4.10 2.03 -9.81
C SER A 77 -2.75 2.77 -9.78
N LEU A 78 -2.09 2.81 -10.94
CA LEU A 78 -0.86 3.57 -11.13
C LEU A 78 -1.06 5.05 -10.79
N GLU A 79 -2.17 5.62 -11.27
CA GLU A 79 -2.48 7.03 -11.10
C GLU A 79 -2.66 7.36 -9.61
N TYR A 80 -3.35 6.49 -8.86
CA TYR A 80 -3.52 6.68 -7.42
C TYR A 80 -2.18 6.62 -6.69
N ILE A 81 -1.35 5.60 -6.96
CA ILE A 81 -0.04 5.47 -6.31
C ILE A 81 0.86 6.68 -6.64
N ALA A 82 0.89 7.10 -7.90
CA ALA A 82 1.69 8.25 -8.34
C ALA A 82 1.20 9.55 -7.70
N ASP A 83 -0.11 9.78 -7.65
CA ASP A 83 -0.74 10.96 -7.04
C ASP A 83 -0.41 11.05 -5.54
N ARG A 84 -0.53 9.93 -4.81
CA ARG A 84 -0.13 9.87 -3.40
C ARG A 84 1.36 10.13 -3.20
N ILE A 85 2.24 9.55 -4.03
CA ILE A 85 3.69 9.80 -3.96
C ILE A 85 4.04 11.22 -4.37
N ASP A 86 3.22 11.94 -5.12
CA ASP A 86 3.47 13.35 -5.49
C ASP A 86 3.00 14.32 -4.40
N VAL A 87 1.78 14.12 -3.90
CA VAL A 87 1.08 15.07 -3.01
C VAL A 87 1.39 14.85 -1.53
N ASP A 88 1.65 13.61 -1.09
CA ASP A 88 1.76 13.31 0.34
C ASP A 88 3.03 13.94 0.94
N ASP A 89 2.90 14.77 1.97
CA ASP A 89 4.03 15.44 2.61
C ASP A 89 3.77 15.63 4.13
N PRO A 90 4.70 15.24 5.03
CA PRO A 90 5.92 14.47 4.74
C PRO A 90 5.58 13.08 4.20
N ILE A 91 6.47 12.52 3.38
CA ILE A 91 6.39 11.13 2.92
C ILE A 91 7.61 10.34 3.40
N PHE A 92 7.36 9.20 4.03
CA PHE A 92 8.39 8.23 4.38
C PHE A 92 7.78 6.82 4.39
N GLY A 93 8.56 5.79 4.66
CA GLY A 93 8.03 4.44 4.81
C GLY A 93 9.09 3.38 4.61
N TYR A 94 8.66 2.23 4.08
CA TYR A 94 9.50 1.04 4.04
C TYR A 94 9.27 0.23 2.77
N PHE A 95 10.35 -0.33 2.24
CA PHE A 95 10.30 -1.45 1.30
C PHE A 95 10.73 -2.73 2.01
N VAL A 96 9.99 -3.81 1.76
CA VAL A 96 10.35 -5.16 2.17
C VAL A 96 10.88 -5.88 0.94
N ARG A 97 12.15 -6.27 0.95
CA ARG A 97 12.83 -6.90 -0.18
C ARG A 97 13.32 -8.29 0.17
N THR A 98 13.42 -9.18 -0.81
CA THR A 98 14.00 -10.51 -0.61
C THR A 98 15.46 -10.40 -0.19
N ALA A 99 15.83 -11.13 0.87
CA ALA A 99 17.21 -11.23 1.34
C ALA A 99 17.81 -12.62 1.07
N SER A 100 16.98 -13.65 1.14
CA SER A 100 17.43 -15.04 1.05
C SER A 100 16.51 -15.87 0.16
N PRO A 101 17.03 -16.97 -0.44
CA PRO A 101 16.22 -17.83 -1.27
C PRO A 101 15.08 -18.46 -0.45
N PRO A 102 13.94 -18.72 -1.09
CA PRO A 102 12.87 -19.47 -0.45
C PRO A 102 13.29 -20.92 -0.16
N GLU A 103 12.94 -21.43 1.02
CA GLU A 103 13.23 -22.82 1.40
C GLU A 103 12.36 -23.83 0.65
N ASP A 104 11.10 -23.47 0.40
CA ASP A 104 10.12 -24.36 -0.21
C ASP A 104 10.04 -24.13 -1.73
N LYS A 105 10.75 -24.97 -2.49
CA LYS A 105 10.74 -24.96 -3.97
C LYS A 105 9.35 -25.25 -4.56
N ASN A 106 8.44 -25.89 -3.79
CA ASN A 106 7.11 -26.26 -4.27
C ASN A 106 6.09 -25.12 -4.17
N ARG A 107 6.38 -24.06 -3.40
CA ARG A 107 5.54 -22.84 -3.36
C ARG A 107 5.67 -21.96 -4.61
N PHE A 108 6.58 -22.29 -5.53
CA PHE A 108 6.87 -21.56 -6.78
C PHE A 108 6.28 -22.20 -8.02
N HIS A 109 5.39 -23.19 -7.86
CA HIS A 109 4.90 -23.96 -8.99
C HIS A 109 3.86 -23.17 -9.81
N ASP A 110 4.33 -22.37 -10.76
CA ASP A 110 3.63 -22.28 -12.05
C ASP A 110 3.99 -23.56 -12.81
N PRO A 111 3.05 -24.52 -12.97
CA PRO A 111 3.31 -25.78 -13.67
C PRO A 111 3.75 -25.62 -15.12
N ASN A 112 3.64 -24.40 -15.69
CA ASN A 112 4.05 -24.09 -17.05
C ASN A 112 5.38 -23.32 -17.15
N ASN A 113 6.03 -23.00 -16.04
CA ASN A 113 7.26 -22.19 -16.04
C ASN A 113 8.31 -22.72 -15.05
N SER A 114 9.13 -23.65 -15.54
CA SER A 114 10.20 -24.34 -14.80
C SER A 114 11.45 -23.48 -14.50
N ALA A 115 11.35 -22.15 -14.60
CA ALA A 115 12.49 -21.24 -14.45
C ALA A 115 12.17 -20.02 -13.59
N ALA A 116 11.39 -20.17 -12.50
CA ALA A 116 11.22 -19.12 -11.50
C ALA A 116 12.60 -18.77 -10.89
N LYS A 117 13.21 -17.70 -11.41
CA LYS A 117 14.54 -17.22 -10.99
C LYS A 117 14.34 -16.16 -9.92
N TRP A 118 14.15 -16.62 -8.68
CA TRP A 118 14.31 -15.77 -7.52
C TRP A 118 15.65 -15.01 -7.59
N LYS A 119 15.65 -13.77 -7.11
CA LYS A 119 16.82 -12.91 -6.94
C LYS A 119 16.70 -12.17 -5.61
N GLU A 120 17.84 -11.83 -5.03
CA GLU A 120 17.92 -10.88 -3.92
C GLU A 120 17.44 -9.49 -4.37
N GLY A 121 16.83 -8.73 -3.46
CA GLY A 121 16.37 -7.37 -3.71
C GLY A 121 14.98 -7.23 -4.37
N MET A 122 14.30 -8.33 -4.68
CA MET A 122 12.94 -8.30 -5.23
C MET A 122 11.95 -7.75 -4.21
N LEU A 123 11.08 -6.81 -4.62
CA LEU A 123 10.07 -6.19 -3.75
C LEU A 123 8.96 -7.18 -3.36
N GLN A 124 8.82 -7.44 -2.05
CA GLN A 124 7.79 -8.33 -1.48
C GLN A 124 6.64 -7.56 -0.80
N GLY A 125 6.89 -6.32 -0.41
CA GLY A 125 5.97 -5.48 0.34
C GLY A 125 6.46 -4.04 0.34
N PHE A 126 5.54 -3.09 0.53
CA PHE A 126 5.88 -1.70 0.78
C PHE A 126 4.87 -1.08 1.75
N ALA A 127 5.30 -0.04 2.44
CA ALA A 127 4.46 0.86 3.21
C ALA A 127 4.85 2.29 2.86
N VAL A 128 3.86 3.11 2.50
CA VAL A 128 4.00 4.57 2.38
C VAL A 128 3.26 5.17 3.57
N VAL A 129 3.93 6.10 4.24
CA VAL A 129 3.46 6.77 5.44
C VAL A 129 3.52 8.26 5.21
N THR A 130 2.44 8.93 5.55
CA THR A 130 2.32 10.38 5.51
C THR A 130 1.47 10.83 6.70
N THR A 131 1.49 12.11 7.01
CA THR A 131 0.48 12.69 7.88
C THR A 131 -0.86 12.72 7.14
N PHE A 132 -1.93 12.33 7.81
CA PHE A 132 -3.26 12.39 7.21
C PHE A 132 -3.63 13.84 6.91
N THR A 133 -3.65 14.21 5.63
CA THR A 133 -4.07 15.54 5.17
C THR A 133 -5.47 15.46 4.59
N ASN A 134 -6.40 16.22 5.18
CA ASN A 134 -7.79 16.27 4.72
C ASN A 134 -8.16 17.65 4.16
N TRP A 135 -8.56 17.66 2.89
CA TRP A 135 -8.91 18.86 2.13
C TRP A 135 -10.41 19.22 2.24
N GLN A 136 -11.23 18.34 2.82
CA GLN A 136 -12.65 18.53 3.00
C GLN A 136 -12.97 19.08 4.40
N ARG A 137 -13.46 20.32 4.45
CA ARG A 137 -13.91 20.95 5.70
C ARG A 137 -15.05 20.21 6.39
N THR A 138 -15.82 19.43 5.65
CA THR A 138 -16.97 18.68 6.17
C THR A 138 -16.61 17.28 6.65
N PHE A 139 -15.39 16.80 6.39
CA PHE A 139 -14.96 15.52 6.93
C PHE A 139 -14.91 15.60 8.46
N ARG A 140 -15.27 14.50 9.11
CA ARG A 140 -15.18 14.33 10.56
C ARG A 140 -14.67 12.94 10.86
N TRP A 141 -13.80 12.84 11.86
CA TRP A 141 -13.47 11.56 12.46
C TRP A 141 -14.59 11.14 13.41
N ASP A 142 -15.18 9.98 13.16
CA ASP A 142 -16.21 9.39 14.02
C ASP A 142 -16.07 7.86 14.03
N SER A 143 -15.23 7.36 14.94
CA SER A 143 -15.07 5.92 15.18
C SER A 143 -16.29 5.28 15.85
N MET A 144 -17.16 6.08 16.47
CA MET A 144 -18.33 5.61 17.21
C MET A 144 -19.55 5.43 16.29
N HIS A 145 -19.43 5.80 15.01
CA HIS A 145 -20.46 5.60 14.02
C HIS A 145 -20.75 4.10 13.82
N GLU A 146 -22.03 3.72 13.76
CA GLU A 146 -22.46 2.31 13.60
C GLU A 146 -21.86 1.62 12.36
N ALA A 147 -21.55 2.41 11.34
CA ALA A 147 -20.95 1.93 10.10
C ALA A 147 -19.44 1.65 10.21
N ALA A 148 -18.76 2.04 11.29
CA ALA A 148 -17.31 1.93 11.44
C ALA A 148 -16.79 0.48 11.31
N THR A 149 -17.62 -0.50 11.66
CA THR A 149 -17.33 -1.94 11.56
C THR A 149 -18.24 -2.68 10.56
N SER A 150 -19.06 -1.95 9.79
CA SER A 150 -20.11 -2.54 8.92
C SER A 150 -19.59 -3.47 7.81
N TYR A 151 -18.29 -3.39 7.49
CA TYR A 151 -17.62 -4.23 6.50
C TYR A 151 -16.65 -5.25 7.11
N ASP A 152 -16.61 -5.38 8.44
CA ASP A 152 -15.80 -6.40 9.08
C ASP A 152 -16.38 -7.79 8.77
N ASP A 153 -15.50 -8.74 8.43
CA ASP A 153 -15.88 -10.14 8.33
C ASP A 153 -15.90 -10.81 9.72
N ASP A 154 -16.41 -12.04 9.79
CA ASP A 154 -16.51 -12.79 11.05
C ASP A 154 -15.16 -12.89 11.77
N LYS A 155 -14.08 -13.04 10.99
CA LYS A 155 -12.73 -13.16 11.52
C LYS A 155 -12.26 -11.86 12.15
N LEU A 156 -12.47 -10.72 11.48
CA LEU A 156 -12.12 -9.41 12.01
C LEU A 156 -12.92 -9.08 13.27
N SER A 157 -14.18 -9.52 13.33
CA SER A 157 -15.04 -9.40 14.51
C SER A 157 -14.51 -10.22 15.69
N GLU A 158 -14.09 -11.47 15.45
CA GLU A 158 -13.43 -12.31 16.46
C GLU A 158 -12.11 -11.71 16.97
N GLN A 159 -11.36 -11.03 16.11
CA GLN A 159 -10.11 -10.36 16.48
C GLN A 159 -10.33 -9.16 17.40
N ILE A 160 -11.45 -8.45 17.25
CA ILE A 160 -11.85 -7.39 18.17
C ILE A 160 -12.16 -7.98 19.55
N VAL A 161 -12.96 -9.06 19.60
CA VAL A 161 -13.37 -9.71 20.85
C VAL A 161 -12.18 -10.33 21.58
N SER A 162 -11.24 -10.93 20.85
CA SER A 162 -10.02 -11.52 21.42
C SER A 162 -8.95 -10.50 21.82
N GLY A 163 -9.15 -9.22 21.48
CA GLY A 163 -8.18 -8.15 21.74
C GLY A 163 -6.94 -8.20 20.83
N GLU A 164 -6.91 -9.05 19.81
CA GLU A 164 -5.83 -9.09 18.81
C GLU A 164 -5.86 -7.81 17.94
N ARG A 165 -7.07 -7.31 17.63
CA ARG A 165 -7.27 -6.06 16.90
C ARG A 165 -7.61 -4.94 17.87
N LEU A 166 -6.77 -3.92 17.89
CA LEU A 166 -7.04 -2.67 18.61
C LEU A 166 -7.93 -1.76 17.77
N TYR A 167 -8.85 -1.06 18.42
CA TYR A 167 -9.73 -0.06 17.81
C TYR A 167 -10.06 1.04 18.84
N ASP A 168 -10.56 2.17 18.34
CA ASP A 168 -10.98 3.30 19.17
C ASP A 168 -12.32 3.00 19.85
N GLN A 169 -12.29 2.74 21.16
CA GLN A 169 -13.46 2.25 21.91
C GLN A 169 -14.33 3.38 22.47
N ASP A 170 -13.74 4.55 22.69
CA ASP A 170 -14.34 5.66 23.41
C ASP A 170 -14.41 6.95 22.58
N GLY A 171 -13.91 6.92 21.34
CA GLY A 171 -13.87 8.07 20.46
C GLY A 171 -12.70 9.02 20.75
N SER A 172 -11.86 8.72 21.75
CA SER A 172 -10.76 9.61 22.14
C SER A 172 -9.72 9.77 21.02
N LEU A 173 -9.48 8.70 20.25
CA LEU A 173 -8.60 8.79 19.08
C LEU A 173 -9.25 9.65 18.00
N SER A 174 -10.54 9.47 17.73
CA SER A 174 -11.25 10.30 16.76
C SER A 174 -11.29 11.78 17.17
N GLU A 175 -11.49 12.09 18.45
CA GLU A 175 -11.41 13.45 18.98
C GLU A 175 -10.01 14.04 18.81
N ALA A 176 -8.97 13.27 19.14
CA ALA A 176 -7.59 13.69 18.96
C ALA A 176 -7.25 13.95 17.47
N LEU A 177 -7.77 13.12 16.57
CA LEU A 177 -7.62 13.29 15.12
C LEU A 177 -8.41 14.49 14.60
N GLU A 178 -9.62 14.74 15.11
CA GLU A 178 -10.46 15.89 14.76
C GLU A 178 -9.82 17.21 15.19
N ALA A 179 -9.09 17.20 16.32
CA ALA A 179 -8.35 18.35 16.84
C ALA A 179 -7.06 18.67 16.06
N THR A 180 -6.63 17.81 15.12
CA THR A 180 -5.45 18.09 14.29
C THR A 180 -5.70 19.30 13.39
N VAL A 181 -4.63 20.08 13.14
CA VAL A 181 -4.72 21.24 12.25
C VAL A 181 -5.03 20.75 10.84
N ARG A 182 -6.22 21.11 10.35
CA ARG A 182 -6.57 20.93 8.94
C ARG A 182 -5.78 21.95 8.13
N CYS A 183 -4.70 21.50 7.51
CA CYS A 183 -3.94 22.29 6.55
C CYS A 183 -4.42 22.01 5.13
N GLY A 184 -4.28 23.01 4.27
CA GLY A 184 -4.64 22.92 2.86
C GLY A 184 -5.61 24.00 2.40
N ASP A 185 -5.34 24.61 1.24
CA ASP A 185 -6.30 25.45 0.54
C ASP A 185 -6.96 24.68 -0.61
N PRO A 186 -8.17 24.10 -0.41
CA PRO A 186 -8.84 23.32 -1.46
C PRO A 186 -9.18 24.13 -2.72
N TRP A 187 -9.04 25.47 -2.70
CA TRP A 187 -9.25 26.34 -3.85
C TRP A 187 -7.97 26.72 -4.59
N ASN A 188 -6.79 26.58 -3.96
CA ASN A 188 -5.50 27.00 -4.53
C ASN A 188 -4.47 25.86 -4.65
N GLU A 189 -4.67 24.74 -3.97
CA GLU A 189 -3.79 23.57 -4.02
C GLU A 189 -4.56 22.45 -4.75
N GLY A 190 -4.43 22.43 -6.08
CA GLY A 190 -5.02 21.45 -7.00
C GLY A 190 -4.29 21.40 -8.34
#